data_AF-A0A969HQ07-F1
#
_entry.id   AF-A0A969HQ07-F1
#
_cell.length_a   1.000
_cell.length_b   1.000
_cell.length_c   1.000
_cell.angle_alpha   90.00
_cell.angle_beta   90.00
_cell.angle_gamma   90.00
#
_symmetry.space_group_name_H-M   'P 1'
#
loop_
_entity.id
_entity.type
_entity.pdbx_description
1 polymer ?
#
loop_
_entity_poly.entity_id
_entity_poly.type
_entity_poly.pdbx_seq_one_letter_code
_entity_poly.pdbx_strand_id
1 'polypeptide(L)'
;QVENFKEMVHEGTYMLIFSILLSMTIILYFFRNNLNFYPKNIWLKRFAYIWIFQNSIMVISVALRTYYYIEQMGLAYKRIGVFIFLLLTLVGLYTLYQKISTQKSIYYLFRVNTWAVYLVLIVMGTIDWDTQIVKHNLIHYRKVQQIGVNFMVSRAVKTLPLIHQNRHQINPDGSWAEVPWYKDKEWLIDGRIRTFLAEQANYSWLSWNYADYKSKKYFTNVMHYPAHP
;
A
#
# COMPACT_ATOMS: atom_id res chain seq x y z
N GLN A 1 18.98 19.63 8.31
CA GLN A 1 19.08 18.49 9.25
C GLN A 1 17.96 17.45 9.09
N VAL A 2 16.75 17.79 8.65
CA VAL A 2 15.66 16.81 8.40
C VAL A 2 15.84 16.04 7.06
N GLU A 3 16.53 16.62 6.08
CA GLU A 3 16.84 15.94 4.81
C GLU A 3 17.76 14.72 4.98
N ASN A 4 18.82 14.83 5.79
CA ASN A 4 19.76 13.71 6.03
C ASN A 4 19.08 12.46 6.60
N PHE A 5 18.03 12.58 7.42
CA PHE A 5 17.36 11.39 7.97
C PHE A 5 16.51 10.65 6.93
N LYS A 6 15.86 11.36 6.01
CA LYS A 6 15.13 10.71 4.91
C LYS A 6 16.10 10.04 3.95
N GLU A 7 17.22 10.68 3.68
CA GLU A 7 18.26 10.14 2.80
C GLU A 7 18.92 8.90 3.43
N MET A 8 19.35 8.96 4.70
CA MET A 8 19.96 7.81 5.39
C MET A 8 19.01 6.61 5.55
N VAL A 9 17.71 6.84 5.79
CA VAL A 9 16.74 5.74 5.88
C VAL A 9 16.46 5.15 4.50
N HIS A 10 16.41 5.97 3.45
CA HIS A 10 16.28 5.48 2.09
C HIS A 10 17.54 4.73 1.65
N GLU A 11 18.74 5.27 1.88
CA GLU A 11 20.02 4.69 1.48
C GLU A 11 20.30 3.36 2.19
N GLY A 12 20.06 3.30 3.51
CA GLY A 12 20.19 2.06 4.28
C GLY A 12 19.20 0.98 3.84
N THR A 13 17.97 1.35 3.51
CA THR A 13 16.94 0.40 3.04
C THR A 13 17.24 -0.08 1.62
N TYR A 14 17.71 0.80 0.72
CA TYR A 14 18.11 0.42 -0.63
C TYR A 14 19.34 -0.47 -0.64
N MET A 15 20.37 -0.19 0.17
CA MET A 15 21.52 -1.08 0.33
C MET A 15 21.12 -2.45 0.89
N LEU A 16 20.17 -2.49 1.83
CA LEU A 16 19.63 -3.74 2.37
C LEU A 16 18.89 -4.54 1.29
N ILE A 17 17.99 -3.91 0.54
CA ILE A 17 17.25 -4.53 -0.58
C ILE A 17 18.23 -5.01 -1.65
N PHE A 18 19.21 -4.20 -2.02
CA PHE A 18 20.25 -4.54 -2.99
C PHE A 18 21.06 -5.76 -2.53
N SER A 19 21.47 -5.81 -1.26
CA SER A 19 22.19 -6.94 -0.67
C SER A 19 21.34 -8.22 -0.70
N ILE A 20 20.04 -8.14 -0.40
CA ILE A 20 19.11 -9.29 -0.47
C ILE A 20 18.97 -9.77 -1.92
N LEU A 21 18.80 -8.86 -2.88
CA LEU A 21 18.67 -9.21 -4.30
C LEU A 21 19.96 -9.80 -4.88
N LEU A 22 21.12 -9.24 -4.53
CA LEU A 22 22.43 -9.77 -4.91
C LEU A 22 22.60 -11.18 -4.34
N SER A 23 22.25 -11.37 -3.06
CA SER A 23 22.34 -12.67 -2.39
C SER A 23 21.38 -13.70 -3.00
N MET A 24 20.15 -13.32 -3.32
CA MET A 24 19.21 -14.16 -4.08
C MET A 24 19.78 -14.54 -5.44
N THR A 25 20.38 -13.60 -6.17
CA THR A 25 20.97 -13.83 -7.49
C THR A 25 22.12 -14.84 -7.40
N ILE A 26 23.00 -14.70 -6.40
CA ILE A 26 24.10 -15.62 -6.14
C ILE A 26 23.57 -17.02 -5.80
N ILE A 27 22.59 -17.14 -4.91
CA ILE A 27 21.98 -18.43 -4.56
C ILE A 27 21.34 -19.08 -5.78
N LEU A 28 20.57 -18.33 -6.57
CA LEU A 28 19.94 -18.83 -7.78
C LEU A 28 20.97 -19.25 -8.83
N TYR A 29 22.08 -18.52 -8.96
CA TYR A 29 23.18 -18.86 -9.85
C TYR A 29 23.88 -20.17 -9.44
N PHE A 30 24.21 -20.33 -8.15
CA PHE A 30 24.82 -21.56 -7.64
C PHE A 30 23.90 -22.79 -7.73
N PHE A 31 22.59 -22.59 -7.58
CA PHE A 31 21.59 -23.65 -7.71
C PHE A 31 21.06 -23.85 -9.15
N ARG A 32 21.67 -23.21 -10.17
CA ARG A 32 21.30 -23.33 -11.60
C ARG A 32 21.93 -24.53 -12.30
N ASN A 33 23.13 -24.93 -11.90
CA ASN A 33 23.81 -26.09 -12.48
C ASN A 33 23.67 -27.33 -11.59
N ASN A 34 24.04 -28.49 -12.15
CA ASN A 34 23.83 -29.87 -11.70
C ASN A 34 24.24 -30.23 -10.24
N LEU A 35 24.59 -29.25 -9.40
CA LEU A 35 24.83 -29.36 -7.95
C LEU A 35 23.61 -29.81 -7.13
N ASN A 36 22.40 -29.76 -7.70
CA ASN A 36 21.22 -30.38 -7.07
C ASN A 36 21.40 -31.90 -6.90
N PHE A 37 22.17 -32.53 -7.79
CA PHE A 37 22.49 -33.96 -7.79
C PHE A 37 23.85 -34.30 -7.15
N TYR A 38 24.60 -33.31 -6.63
CA TYR A 38 25.86 -33.58 -5.95
C TYR A 38 25.62 -33.94 -4.46
N PRO A 39 25.90 -35.17 -4.02
CA PRO A 39 25.57 -35.65 -2.67
C PRO A 39 26.41 -34.99 -1.55
N LYS A 40 27.41 -34.16 -1.86
CA LYS A 40 28.36 -33.59 -0.89
C LYS A 40 28.08 -32.16 -0.39
N ASN A 41 26.96 -31.54 -0.76
CA ASN A 41 26.75 -30.10 -0.53
C ASN A 41 25.87 -29.74 0.69
N ILE A 42 26.05 -30.46 1.81
CA ILE A 42 25.28 -30.28 3.05
C ILE A 42 25.44 -28.87 3.63
N TRP A 43 26.66 -28.32 3.59
CA TRP A 43 26.96 -26.97 4.09
C TRP A 43 26.27 -25.88 3.29
N LEU A 44 26.26 -25.97 1.95
CA LEU A 44 25.56 -25.00 1.10
C LEU A 44 24.05 -24.98 1.38
N LYS A 45 23.43 -26.16 1.56
CA LYS A 45 22.01 -26.25 1.94
C LYS A 45 21.76 -25.62 3.31
N ARG A 46 22.63 -25.88 4.30
CA ARG A 46 22.53 -25.27 5.64
C ARG A 46 22.65 -23.74 5.58
N PHE A 47 23.65 -23.21 4.88
CA PHE A 47 23.80 -21.75 4.70
C PHE A 47 22.59 -21.14 4.01
N ALA A 48 22.04 -21.80 2.98
CA ALA A 48 20.84 -21.32 2.31
C ALA A 48 19.61 -21.31 3.25
N TYR A 49 19.44 -22.33 4.10
CA TYR A 49 18.34 -22.35 5.07
C TYR A 49 18.50 -21.27 6.16
N ILE A 50 19.71 -21.08 6.69
CA ILE A 50 19.99 -20.00 7.64
C ILE A 50 19.69 -18.65 7.00
N TRP A 51 20.11 -18.46 5.74
CA TRP A 51 19.86 -17.24 4.99
C TRP A 51 18.35 -16.99 4.77
N ILE A 52 17.58 -18.01 4.39
CA ILE A 52 16.12 -17.91 4.24
C ILE A 52 15.46 -17.50 5.57
N PHE A 53 15.92 -18.11 6.66
CA PHE A 53 15.41 -17.81 8.00
C PHE A 53 15.72 -16.37 8.43
N GLN A 54 16.95 -15.91 8.23
CA GLN A 54 17.35 -14.52 8.51
C GLN A 54 16.53 -13.51 7.69
N ASN A 55 16.33 -13.77 6.40
CA ASN A 55 15.50 -12.90 5.55
C ASN A 55 14.03 -12.90 5.99
N SER A 56 13.51 -14.04 6.45
CA SER A 56 12.14 -14.12 6.99
C SER A 56 11.99 -13.27 8.25
N ILE A 57 12.96 -13.32 9.17
CA ILE A 57 12.99 -12.45 10.36
C ILE A 57 13.04 -10.98 9.97
N MET A 58 13.88 -10.63 8.99
CA MET A 58 14.01 -9.27 8.49
C MET A 58 12.69 -8.75 7.93
N VAL A 59 12.00 -9.56 7.12
CA VAL A 59 10.66 -9.24 6.59
C VAL A 59 9.67 -8.98 7.71
N ILE A 60 9.65 -9.82 8.75
CA ILE A 60 8.75 -9.64 9.92
C ILE A 60 9.09 -8.33 10.66
N SER A 61 10.37 -8.02 10.85
CA SER A 61 10.80 -6.77 11.50
C SER A 61 10.32 -5.52 10.75
N VAL A 62 10.45 -5.52 9.41
CA VAL A 62 9.94 -4.43 8.57
C VAL A 62 8.41 -4.37 8.62
N ALA A 63 7.72 -5.51 8.65
CA ALA A 63 6.27 -5.56 8.78
C ALA A 63 5.79 -4.93 10.10
N LEU A 64 6.43 -5.28 11.22
CA LEU A 64 6.13 -4.70 12.53
C LEU A 64 6.38 -3.20 12.57
N ARG A 65 7.52 -2.73 12.04
CA ARG A 65 7.81 -1.29 11.95
C ARG A 65 6.77 -0.56 11.10
N THR A 66 6.36 -1.15 9.98
CA THR A 66 5.35 -0.58 9.10
C THR A 66 3.98 -0.55 9.77
N TYR A 67 3.65 -1.58 10.57
CA TYR A 67 2.43 -1.64 11.38
C TYR A 67 2.38 -0.51 12.40
N TYR A 68 3.42 -0.36 13.23
CA TYR A 68 3.50 0.75 14.22
C TYR A 68 3.44 2.12 13.54
N TYR A 69 4.06 2.25 12.37
CA TYR A 69 4.02 3.48 11.60
C TYR A 69 2.60 3.82 11.14
N ILE A 70 1.79 2.83 10.74
CA ILE A 70 0.37 3.01 10.37
C ILE A 70 -0.48 3.39 11.57
N GLU A 71 -0.24 2.80 12.73
CA GLU A 71 -0.98 3.18 13.95
C GLU A 71 -0.79 4.67 14.30
N GLN A 72 0.38 5.23 14.02
CA GLN A 72 0.69 6.63 14.36
C GLN A 72 0.29 7.65 13.27
N MET A 73 0.41 7.29 11.99
CA MET A 73 0.22 8.22 10.86
C MET A 73 -0.92 7.83 9.91
N GLY A 74 -1.62 6.74 10.19
CA GLY A 74 -2.74 6.27 9.39
C GLY A 74 -2.34 5.38 8.21
N LEU A 75 -3.36 4.83 7.58
CA LEU A 75 -3.24 3.93 6.44
C LEU A 75 -3.08 4.73 5.14
N ALA A 76 -2.12 4.31 4.31
CA ALA A 76 -1.83 4.91 3.02
C ALA A 76 -1.45 3.85 1.97
N TYR A 77 -1.63 4.17 0.68
CA TYR A 77 -1.33 3.26 -0.43
C TYR A 77 0.06 2.67 -0.40
N LYS A 78 1.08 3.52 -0.21
CA LYS A 78 2.48 3.08 -0.15
C LYS A 78 2.69 2.01 0.91
N ARG A 79 1.96 2.07 2.03
CA ARG A 79 2.11 1.16 3.18
C ARG A 79 1.39 -0.17 2.95
N ILE A 80 0.22 -0.15 2.32
CA ILE A 80 -0.47 -1.37 1.84
C ILE A 80 0.41 -2.09 0.82
N GLY A 81 1.01 -1.33 -0.12
CA GLY A 81 1.97 -1.87 -1.08
C GLY A 81 3.16 -2.55 -0.41
N VAL A 82 3.71 -1.95 0.64
CA VAL A 82 4.79 -2.58 1.44
C VAL A 82 4.33 -3.92 2.03
N PHE A 83 3.16 -4.01 2.67
CA PHE A 83 2.70 -5.30 3.21
C PHE A 83 2.49 -6.37 2.14
N ILE A 84 1.93 -5.99 0.99
CA ILE A 84 1.74 -6.91 -0.13
C ILE A 84 3.11 -7.39 -0.65
N PHE A 85 4.07 -6.48 -0.78
CA PHE A 85 5.44 -6.83 -1.17
C PHE A 85 6.11 -7.77 -0.16
N LEU A 86 5.96 -7.52 1.14
CA LEU A 86 6.49 -8.38 2.21
C LEU A 86 5.84 -9.77 2.17
N LEU A 87 4.53 -9.85 1.92
CA LEU A 87 3.82 -11.12 1.76
C LEU A 87 4.33 -11.91 0.55
N LEU A 88 4.49 -11.25 -0.61
CA LEU A 88 5.08 -11.85 -1.81
C LEU A 88 6.51 -12.32 -1.55
N THR A 89 7.29 -11.56 -0.78
CA THR A 89 8.66 -11.91 -0.40
C THR A 89 8.68 -13.17 0.47
N LEU A 90 7.76 -13.30 1.44
CA LEU A 90 7.62 -14.52 2.25
C LEU A 90 7.23 -15.73 1.40
N VAL A 91 6.32 -15.56 0.43
CA VAL A 91 5.97 -16.62 -0.53
C VAL A 91 7.19 -16.99 -1.38
N GLY A 92 7.99 -16.02 -1.83
CA GLY A 92 9.24 -16.25 -2.55
C GLY A 92 10.27 -17.03 -1.72
N LEU A 93 10.46 -16.66 -0.46
CA LEU A 93 11.35 -17.36 0.47
C LEU A 93 10.86 -18.79 0.77
N TYR A 94 9.56 -18.97 0.95
CA TYR A 94 8.95 -20.29 1.16
C TYR A 94 9.08 -21.20 -0.07
N THR A 95 8.83 -20.67 -1.27
CA THR A 95 9.00 -21.44 -2.51
C THR A 95 10.46 -21.77 -2.79
N LEU A 96 11.39 -20.88 -2.40
CA LEU A 96 12.83 -21.16 -2.44
C LEU A 96 13.22 -22.26 -1.44
N TYR A 97 12.69 -22.22 -0.22
CA TYR A 97 12.87 -23.30 0.76
C TYR A 97 12.40 -24.65 0.21
N GLN A 98 11.19 -24.68 -0.37
CA GLN A 98 10.62 -25.88 -1.00
C GLN A 98 11.48 -26.38 -2.15
N LYS A 99 12.01 -25.47 -2.99
CA LYS A 99 12.93 -25.81 -4.08
C LYS A 99 14.18 -26.52 -3.55
N ILE A 100 14.80 -26.03 -2.47
CA ILE A 100 16.03 -26.60 -1.91
C ILE A 100 15.73 -27.96 -1.24
N SER A 101 14.60 -28.06 -0.53
CA SER A 101 14.19 -29.29 0.17
C SER A 101 13.85 -30.43 -0.80
N THR A 102 13.05 -30.12 -1.83
CA THR A 102 12.52 -31.12 -2.78
C THR A 102 13.26 -31.14 -4.13
N GLN A 103 14.40 -30.44 -4.23
CA GLN A 103 15.27 -30.38 -5.41
C GLN A 103 14.54 -29.98 -6.71
N LYS A 104 13.55 -29.09 -6.63
CA LYS A 104 12.78 -28.65 -7.80
C LYS A 104 13.64 -27.80 -8.74
N SER A 105 13.23 -27.74 -10.01
CA SER A 105 13.85 -26.91 -11.03
C SER A 105 13.63 -25.42 -10.75
N ILE A 106 14.45 -24.56 -11.35
CA ILE A 106 14.24 -23.10 -11.33
C ILE A 106 12.90 -22.73 -11.99
N TYR A 107 12.44 -23.48 -12.99
CA TYR A 107 11.14 -23.27 -13.63
C TYR A 107 9.96 -23.39 -12.66
N TYR A 108 10.04 -24.32 -11.69
CA TYR A 108 9.03 -24.43 -10.64
C TYR A 108 8.94 -23.13 -9.82
N LEU A 109 10.09 -22.55 -9.45
CA LEU A 109 10.16 -21.31 -8.67
C LEU A 109 9.50 -20.15 -9.43
N PHE A 110 9.85 -19.96 -10.70
CA PHE A 110 9.26 -18.91 -11.52
C PHE A 110 7.75 -19.10 -11.67
N ARG A 111 7.30 -20.32 -12.01
CA ARG A 111 5.87 -20.60 -12.19
C ARG A 111 5.05 -20.23 -10.95
N VAL A 112 5.44 -20.72 -9.76
CA VAL A 112 4.67 -20.48 -8.53
C VAL A 112 4.69 -19.00 -8.13
N ASN A 113 5.84 -18.33 -8.22
CA ASN A 113 5.93 -16.90 -7.86
C ASN A 113 5.19 -16.00 -8.86
N THR A 114 5.22 -16.32 -10.16
CA THR A 114 4.42 -15.59 -11.15
C THR A 114 2.92 -15.75 -10.88
N TRP A 115 2.45 -16.95 -10.54
CA TRP A 115 1.05 -17.15 -10.13
C TRP A 115 0.69 -16.39 -8.86
N ALA A 116 1.59 -16.34 -7.87
CA ALA A 116 1.38 -15.57 -6.65
C ALA A 116 1.25 -14.06 -6.93
N VAL A 117 2.15 -13.50 -7.74
CA VAL A 117 2.08 -12.10 -8.18
C VAL A 117 0.80 -11.84 -8.97
N TYR A 118 0.45 -12.74 -9.89
CA TYR A 118 -0.76 -12.61 -10.70
C TYR A 118 -2.03 -12.59 -9.84
N LEU A 119 -2.15 -13.50 -8.87
CA LEU A 119 -3.26 -13.53 -7.92
C LEU A 119 -3.33 -12.23 -7.11
N VAL A 120 -2.19 -11.75 -6.62
CA VAL A 120 -2.12 -10.47 -5.90
C VAL A 120 -2.61 -9.31 -6.77
N LEU A 121 -2.21 -9.24 -8.04
CA LEU A 121 -2.67 -8.19 -8.96
C LEU A 121 -4.18 -8.23 -9.18
N ILE A 122 -4.77 -9.42 -9.32
CA ILE A 122 -6.23 -9.57 -9.41
C ILE A 122 -6.89 -9.05 -8.14
N VAL A 123 -6.46 -9.52 -6.97
CA VAL A 123 -7.05 -9.11 -5.68
C VAL A 123 -6.91 -7.60 -5.49
N MET A 124 -5.75 -7.02 -5.81
CA MET A 124 -5.52 -5.59 -5.75
C MET A 124 -6.45 -4.78 -6.66
N GLY A 125 -6.80 -5.31 -7.83
CA GLY A 125 -7.73 -4.64 -8.75
C GLY A 125 -9.21 -4.72 -8.32
N THR A 126 -9.58 -5.74 -7.55
CA THR A 126 -10.99 -5.96 -7.14
C THR A 126 -11.42 -5.17 -5.92
N ILE A 127 -10.48 -4.80 -5.04
CA ILE A 127 -10.78 -4.15 -3.77
C ILE A 127 -10.82 -2.63 -3.94
N ASP A 128 -11.86 -1.99 -3.41
CA ASP A 128 -11.94 -0.54 -3.33
C ASP A 128 -11.04 0.00 -2.20
N TRP A 129 -9.74 0.05 -2.46
CA TRP A 129 -8.73 0.52 -1.52
C TRP A 129 -8.95 1.96 -1.06
N ASP A 130 -9.51 2.82 -1.92
CA ASP A 130 -9.83 4.20 -1.56
C ASP A 130 -10.78 4.26 -0.38
N THR A 131 -11.93 3.59 -0.51
CA THR A 131 -12.96 3.56 0.52
C THR A 131 -12.45 2.88 1.79
N GLN A 132 -11.68 1.79 1.66
CA GLN A 132 -11.14 1.09 2.83
C GLN A 132 -10.13 1.94 3.61
N ILE A 133 -9.24 2.65 2.92
CA ILE A 133 -8.26 3.53 3.55
C ILE A 133 -8.98 4.66 4.29
N VAL A 134 -9.96 5.34 3.66
CA VAL A 134 -10.69 6.43 4.30
C VAL A 134 -11.50 5.92 5.50
N LYS A 135 -12.21 4.79 5.38
CA LYS A 135 -12.94 4.18 6.51
C LYS A 135 -12.02 3.86 7.69
N HIS A 136 -10.90 3.20 7.44
CA HIS A 136 -9.97 2.82 8.49
C HIS A 136 -9.39 4.05 9.20
N ASN A 137 -9.01 5.05 8.41
CA ASN A 137 -8.46 6.32 8.89
C ASN A 137 -9.47 7.12 9.72
N LEU A 138 -10.75 7.14 9.33
CA LEU A 138 -11.81 7.81 10.09
C LEU A 138 -12.08 7.12 11.44
N ILE A 139 -12.13 5.79 11.46
CA ILE A 139 -12.34 5.02 12.71
C ILE A 139 -11.18 5.25 13.70
N HIS A 140 -9.96 5.34 13.21
CA HIS A 140 -8.76 5.48 14.04
C HIS A 140 -8.30 6.94 14.18
N TYR A 141 -9.08 7.90 13.69
CA TYR A 141 -8.69 9.30 13.58
C TYR A 141 -8.21 9.90 14.92
N ARG A 142 -8.88 9.58 16.04
CA ARG A 142 -8.47 10.07 17.38
C ARG A 142 -7.10 9.56 17.86
N LYS A 143 -6.61 8.45 17.32
CA LYS A 143 -5.29 7.90 17.64
C LYS A 143 -4.20 8.39 16.69
N VAL A 144 -4.59 8.87 15.51
CA VAL A 144 -3.69 9.22 14.43
C VAL A 144 -3.55 10.75 14.36
N GLN A 145 -2.37 11.26 14.68
CA GLN A 145 -2.14 12.71 14.81
C GLN A 145 -1.72 13.42 13.50
N GLN A 146 -1.64 12.70 12.36
CA GLN A 146 -1.06 13.24 11.12
C GLN A 146 -1.73 12.78 9.80
N ILE A 147 -3.02 12.41 9.78
CA ILE A 147 -3.70 12.21 8.50
C ILE A 147 -4.27 13.54 8.02
N GLY A 148 -3.45 14.22 7.21
CA GLY A 148 -3.84 15.50 6.67
C GLY A 148 -5.17 15.46 5.91
N VAL A 149 -6.05 16.41 6.19
CA VAL A 149 -7.37 16.57 5.55
C VAL A 149 -7.25 16.58 4.03
N ASN A 150 -6.19 17.22 3.51
CA ASN A 150 -5.89 17.25 2.09
C ASN A 150 -5.65 15.85 1.50
N PHE A 151 -5.00 14.94 2.24
CA PHE A 151 -4.83 13.55 1.82
C PHE A 151 -6.15 12.78 1.76
N MET A 152 -7.18 13.15 2.53
CA MET A 152 -8.50 12.51 2.41
C MET A 152 -9.34 13.13 1.29
N VAL A 153 -9.35 14.47 1.19
CA VAL A 153 -10.19 15.23 0.24
C VAL A 153 -9.69 15.12 -1.20
N SER A 154 -8.38 15.03 -1.42
CA SER A 154 -7.79 14.81 -2.75
C SER A 154 -8.00 13.41 -3.33
N ARG A 155 -8.56 12.48 -2.53
CA ARG A 155 -8.77 11.07 -2.93
C ARG A 155 -9.97 10.94 -3.86
N ALA A 156 -10.27 9.71 -4.25
CA ALA A 156 -11.36 9.42 -5.16
C ALA A 156 -12.69 10.02 -4.70
N VAL A 157 -13.41 10.62 -5.65
CA VAL A 157 -14.73 11.23 -5.50
C VAL A 157 -15.74 10.36 -4.72
N LYS A 158 -15.66 9.04 -4.87
CA LYS A 158 -16.49 8.06 -4.17
C LYS A 158 -16.37 8.08 -2.64
N THR A 159 -15.28 8.64 -2.09
CA THR A 159 -15.11 8.78 -0.64
C THR A 159 -15.65 10.10 -0.10
N LEU A 160 -16.01 11.07 -0.95
CA LEU A 160 -16.51 12.38 -0.53
C LEU A 160 -17.75 12.29 0.37
N PRO A 161 -18.77 11.44 0.10
CA PRO A 161 -19.91 11.29 1.01
C PRO A 161 -19.48 10.85 2.42
N LEU A 162 -18.52 9.92 2.52
CA LEU A 162 -18.03 9.39 3.78
C LEU A 162 -17.25 10.46 4.57
N ILE A 163 -16.46 11.27 3.86
CA ILE A 163 -15.73 12.41 4.43
C ILE A 163 -16.72 13.46 4.94
N HIS A 164 -17.73 13.82 4.14
CA HIS A 164 -18.74 14.80 4.52
C HIS A 164 -19.53 14.38 5.76
N GLN A 165 -19.97 13.11 5.84
CA GLN A 165 -20.66 12.57 7.03
C GLN A 165 -19.82 12.64 8.31
N ASN A 166 -18.50 12.52 8.19
CA ASN A 166 -17.58 12.49 9.34
C ASN A 166 -16.76 13.78 9.48
N ARG A 167 -17.11 14.87 8.78
CA ARG A 167 -16.35 16.14 8.73
C ARG A 167 -16.07 16.75 10.10
N HIS A 168 -16.97 16.53 11.07
CA HIS A 168 -16.81 17.03 12.44
C HIS A 168 -15.67 16.32 13.18
N GLN A 169 -15.37 15.07 12.83
CA GLN A 169 -14.29 14.30 13.44
C GLN A 169 -12.93 14.64 12.81
N ILE A 170 -12.92 15.12 11.57
CA ILE A 170 -11.71 15.44 10.81
C ILE A 170 -11.24 16.83 11.24
N ASN A 171 -10.07 16.94 11.85
CA ASN A 171 -9.41 18.21 12.13
C ASN A 171 -8.14 18.41 11.27
N PRO A 172 -7.76 19.65 11.00
CA PRO A 172 -6.45 19.94 10.44
C PRO A 172 -5.38 19.49 11.44
N ASP A 173 -4.53 18.56 11.04
CA ASP A 173 -3.46 18.00 11.86
C ASP A 173 -2.09 18.10 11.15
N GLY A 174 -1.01 17.94 11.94
CA GLY A 174 0.38 18.08 11.47
C GLY A 174 0.87 19.52 11.30
N SER A 175 2.03 19.69 10.66
CA SER A 175 2.72 20.98 10.45
C SER A 175 1.88 22.04 9.72
N TRP A 176 0.81 21.61 9.04
CA TRP A 176 -0.08 22.47 8.28
C TRP A 176 -1.27 22.97 9.09
N ALA A 177 -1.51 22.45 10.31
CA ALA A 177 -2.65 22.80 11.15
C ALA A 177 -2.74 24.30 11.49
N GLU A 178 -1.61 24.99 11.53
CA GLU A 178 -1.52 26.44 11.79
C GLU A 178 -1.73 27.30 10.53
N VAL A 179 -1.74 26.68 9.34
CA VAL A 179 -1.85 27.41 8.08
C VAL A 179 -3.30 27.87 7.86
N PRO A 180 -3.57 29.18 7.69
CA PRO A 180 -4.94 29.73 7.70
C PRO A 180 -5.92 29.06 6.72
N TRP A 181 -5.48 28.77 5.49
CA TRP A 181 -6.31 28.10 4.48
C TRP A 181 -6.48 26.60 4.72
N TYR A 182 -5.60 25.98 5.51
CA TYR A 182 -5.69 24.58 5.92
C TYR A 182 -6.54 24.42 7.18
N LYS A 183 -6.59 25.47 8.01
CA LYS A 183 -7.45 25.59 9.19
C LYS A 183 -8.93 25.59 8.81
N ASP A 184 -9.27 26.17 7.67
CA ASP A 184 -10.63 26.11 7.10
C ASP A 184 -10.86 24.80 6.33
N LYS A 185 -10.95 23.70 7.08
CA LYS A 185 -11.25 22.36 6.53
C LYS A 185 -12.57 22.32 5.75
N GLU A 186 -13.54 23.15 6.13
CA GLU A 186 -14.86 23.18 5.51
C GLU A 186 -14.72 23.77 4.10
N TRP A 187 -13.93 24.83 3.92
CA TRP A 187 -13.60 25.35 2.59
C TRP A 187 -12.95 24.30 1.69
N LEU A 188 -12.03 23.47 2.21
CA LEU A 188 -11.39 22.40 1.43
C LEU A 188 -12.40 21.31 1.00
N ILE A 189 -13.23 20.84 1.92
CA ILE A 189 -14.23 19.80 1.66
C ILE A 189 -15.29 20.33 0.70
N ASP A 190 -15.87 21.49 0.98
CA ASP A 190 -16.92 22.10 0.16
C ASP A 190 -16.39 22.56 -1.20
N GLY A 191 -15.16 23.07 -1.25
CA GLY A 191 -14.45 23.37 -2.49
C GLY A 191 -14.37 22.15 -3.40
N ARG A 192 -13.92 21.00 -2.86
CA ARG A 192 -13.84 19.76 -3.64
C ARG A 192 -15.21 19.23 -4.06
N ILE A 193 -16.23 19.31 -3.19
CA ILE A 193 -17.60 18.93 -3.53
C ILE A 193 -18.12 19.78 -4.70
N ARG A 194 -17.90 21.11 -4.67
CA ARG A 194 -18.28 22.01 -5.77
C ARG A 194 -17.57 21.66 -7.07
N THR A 195 -16.26 21.42 -7.04
CA THR A 195 -15.51 21.00 -8.22
C THR A 195 -16.06 19.69 -8.79
N PHE A 196 -16.35 18.71 -7.94
CA PHE A 196 -16.95 17.44 -8.36
C PHE A 196 -18.33 17.63 -9.03
N LEU A 197 -19.21 18.43 -8.43
CA LEU A 197 -20.54 18.68 -9.01
C LEU A 197 -20.45 19.43 -10.35
N ALA A 198 -19.50 20.37 -10.49
CA ALA A 198 -19.25 21.08 -11.74
C ALA A 198 -18.69 20.15 -12.83
N GLU A 199 -17.78 19.23 -12.49
CA GLU A 199 -17.28 18.18 -13.41
C GLU A 199 -18.44 17.30 -13.90
N GLN A 200 -19.31 16.85 -12.98
CA GLN A 200 -20.47 16.01 -13.29
C GLN A 200 -21.53 16.69 -14.18
N ALA A 201 -21.60 18.02 -14.20
CA ALA A 201 -22.52 18.76 -15.07
C ALA A 201 -22.11 18.66 -16.55
N ASN A 202 -20.81 18.44 -16.82
CA ASN A 202 -20.27 18.35 -18.18
C ASN A 202 -20.13 16.91 -18.68
N TYR A 203 -20.50 15.92 -17.86
CA TYR A 203 -20.34 14.52 -18.20
C TYR A 203 -21.45 14.03 -19.13
N SER A 204 -21.05 13.36 -20.20
CA SER A 204 -21.96 12.62 -21.06
C SER A 204 -22.19 11.21 -20.50
N TRP A 205 -23.13 10.47 -21.10
CA TRP A 205 -23.40 9.08 -20.76
C TRP A 205 -22.16 8.17 -20.89
N LEU A 206 -21.20 8.52 -21.74
CA LEU A 206 -19.93 7.77 -21.94
C LEU A 206 -18.99 7.86 -20.72
N SER A 207 -19.06 8.95 -19.97
CA SER A 207 -18.28 9.17 -18.74
C SER A 207 -19.00 8.67 -17.48
N TRP A 208 -20.16 8.03 -17.62
CA TRP A 208 -20.95 7.59 -16.49
C TRP A 208 -20.25 6.45 -15.73
N ASN A 209 -20.22 6.55 -14.41
CA ASN A 209 -19.84 5.46 -13.54
C ASN A 209 -20.75 5.41 -12.30
N TYR A 210 -20.95 4.21 -11.76
CA TYR A 210 -21.87 3.97 -10.65
C TYR A 210 -21.43 4.68 -9.35
N ALA A 211 -20.12 4.77 -9.10
CA ALA A 211 -19.60 5.35 -7.87
C ALA A 211 -19.88 6.86 -7.79
N ASP A 212 -19.67 7.58 -8.89
CA ASP A 212 -19.95 9.01 -9.03
C ASP A 212 -21.44 9.27 -9.01
N TYR A 213 -22.25 8.44 -9.68
CA TYR A 213 -23.71 8.54 -9.60
C TYR A 213 -24.21 8.45 -8.15
N LYS A 214 -23.67 7.49 -7.37
CA LYS A 214 -24.01 7.34 -5.96
C LYS A 214 -23.59 8.56 -5.14
N SER A 215 -22.40 9.10 -5.37
CA SER A 215 -21.92 10.32 -4.71
C SER A 215 -22.76 11.55 -5.08
N LYS A 216 -23.07 11.74 -6.37
CA LYS A 216 -23.92 12.83 -6.86
C LYS A 216 -25.30 12.78 -6.21
N LYS A 217 -25.95 11.61 -6.22
CA LYS A 217 -27.26 11.40 -5.56
C LYS A 217 -27.22 11.77 -4.07
N TYR A 218 -26.14 11.43 -3.36
CA TYR A 218 -25.98 11.81 -1.96
C TYR A 218 -25.95 13.34 -1.78
N PHE A 219 -25.13 14.05 -2.55
CA PHE A 219 -24.99 15.51 -2.41
C PHE A 219 -26.22 16.29 -2.89
N THR A 220 -26.90 15.85 -3.95
CA THR A 220 -28.17 16.46 -4.39
C THR A 220 -29.24 16.40 -3.29
N ASN A 221 -29.30 15.28 -2.56
CA ASN A 221 -30.27 15.11 -1.47
C ASN A 221 -29.90 15.93 -0.22
N VAL A 222 -28.61 16.00 0.14
CA VAL A 222 -28.15 16.59 1.40
C VAL A 222 -27.92 18.11 1.31
N MET A 223 -27.40 18.61 0.18
CA MET A 223 -27.00 20.02 0.04
C MET A 223 -28.07 20.90 -0.62
N HIS A 224 -29.24 20.34 -0.99
CA HIS A 224 -30.29 21.02 -1.78
C HIS A 224 -29.73 21.78 -2.99
N TYR A 225 -28.65 21.27 -3.59
CA TYR A 225 -28.14 21.78 -4.85
C TYR A 225 -29.14 21.34 -5.93
N PRO A 226 -29.65 22.26 -6.78
CA PRO A 226 -30.64 21.90 -7.78
C PRO A 226 -30.07 20.79 -8.67
N ALA A 227 -30.82 19.68 -8.78
CA ALA A 227 -30.58 18.70 -9.81
C ALA A 227 -30.85 19.40 -11.14
N HIS A 228 -29.80 19.77 -11.88
CA HIS A 228 -29.99 20.27 -13.23
C HIS A 228 -30.58 19.13 -14.10
N PRO A 229 -31.58 19.46 -14.93
CA PRO A 229 -32.28 18.50 -15.79
C PRO A 229 -31.36 17.89 -16.86
#